data_AF-A0A317JMS4-F1
#
_entry.id   AF-A0A317JMS4-F1
#
_cell.length_a   1.000
_cell.length_b   1.000
_cell.length_c   1.000
_cell.angle_alpha   90.00
_cell.angle_beta   90.00
_cell.angle_gamma   90.00
#
_symmetry.space_group_name_H-M   'P 1'
#
loop_
_entity.id
_entity.type
_entity.pdbx_description
1 polymer ?
#
loop_
_entity_poly.entity_id
_entity_poly.type
_entity_poly.pdbx_seq_one_letter_code
_entity_poly.pdbx_strand_id
1 'polypeptide(L)'
;MAFHYEQHKNHQDSGSFWTSYSDLFLGMSVIFLLLYVTTSLRTGTDGYRAAMENRRLTQKVEDLENQLKTYDSIRKSYLQSEASKDETQIYNELMDKLTLLKEETKEEKLKLRRAANDNAKKEEALNQYQQMIRNVINANVMAKTKIRTREQVITDQDAEITGQAQEINDLKVDVAKKQDAIDDAENKLKEQLAQLKASYKAHRVTQAVYENKVKALKAQSESTIASLEGQIETTENEIKRKSAELNATKNLLATTEVQKQALAGEKAALLGEKTALEEKTAALAGERAALQGRNAALAGERAALQGKNAALQGENASLQGANESLQGDIESLQGKNAALRAQKQFLEGEKSALGGKLKDTEGLLAKAQAERDARRRIAKDIIDSFQKAGVNAKVDPMTGEVEINFGDSYFDNDSARLKDQMKEILRRAMPAYSKSLLGDPKLAKKISSVEIIGFASPTFQGKYVDPNNLSPEGRRAVDYNLDLSYQRAKSMFQFVFDERNLKFNYQKELLPLIKVTGRSFLAESISRNPADTGNDFCETHDCRRAQRVLIRFNVDEKQ
;
A
#
# COMPACT_ATOMS: atom_id res chain seq x y z
N MET A 1 31.42 76.04 -76.41
CA MET A 1 31.54 77.48 -76.09
C MET A 1 32.51 77.61 -74.94
N ALA A 2 33.72 78.08 -75.25
CA ALA A 2 34.74 78.38 -74.25
C ALA A 2 34.59 79.84 -73.83
N PHE A 3 34.67 80.10 -72.53
CA PHE A 3 35.00 81.42 -72.00
C PHE A 3 36.05 81.23 -70.92
N HIS A 4 37.25 81.72 -71.24
CA HIS A 4 38.31 82.02 -70.28
C HIS A 4 38.08 83.42 -69.72
N TYR A 5 38.33 83.61 -68.43
CA TYR A 5 38.77 84.87 -67.81
C TYR A 5 39.42 84.47 -66.47
N GLU A 6 40.76 84.40 -66.42
CA GLU A 6 41.70 85.45 -66.01
C GLU A 6 41.98 85.50 -64.50
N GLN A 7 43.28 85.62 -64.21
CA GLN A 7 43.92 85.51 -62.91
C GLN A 7 43.73 86.77 -62.05
N HIS A 8 43.66 86.59 -60.73
CA HIS A 8 44.28 87.53 -59.79
C HIS A 8 44.88 86.82 -58.56
N LYS A 9 46.18 87.09 -58.40
CA LYS A 9 47.11 86.96 -57.27
C LYS A 9 46.52 87.23 -55.86
N ASN A 10 46.91 86.45 -54.84
CA ASN A 10 47.92 86.81 -53.82
C ASN A 10 47.88 85.96 -52.52
N HIS A 11 49.09 85.59 -52.07
CA HIS A 11 49.62 85.42 -50.70
C HIS A 11 49.05 84.41 -49.67
N GLN A 12 49.96 83.48 -49.29
CA GLN A 12 50.34 83.02 -47.94
C GLN A 12 49.24 82.60 -46.95
N ASP A 13 49.23 81.34 -46.51
CA ASP A 13 50.08 80.95 -45.38
C ASP A 13 50.18 79.42 -45.24
N SER A 14 51.37 78.93 -44.91
CA SER A 14 51.72 77.51 -44.77
C SER A 14 52.09 77.22 -43.32
N GLY A 15 51.28 76.45 -42.61
CA GLY A 15 51.66 75.94 -41.29
C GLY A 15 50.50 75.58 -40.37
N SER A 16 49.78 74.49 -40.66
CA SER A 16 48.76 73.94 -39.73
C SER A 16 48.35 72.47 -40.02
N PHE A 17 48.83 71.86 -41.12
CA PHE A 17 48.29 70.56 -41.53
C PHE A 17 48.95 69.32 -40.90
N TRP A 18 50.21 69.40 -40.45
CA TRP A 18 50.93 68.23 -39.91
C TRP A 18 50.68 67.96 -38.43
N THR A 19 50.30 68.97 -37.64
CA THR A 19 49.92 68.79 -36.23
C THR A 19 48.51 68.20 -36.13
N SER A 20 47.59 68.60 -37.00
CA SER A 20 46.19 68.15 -37.00
C SER A 20 46.03 66.64 -37.29
N TYR A 21 46.69 66.10 -38.31
CA TYR A 21 46.59 64.66 -38.62
C TYR A 21 47.30 63.76 -37.60
N SER A 22 48.40 64.24 -37.03
CA SER A 22 49.12 63.49 -35.98
C SER A 22 48.31 63.44 -34.69
N ASP A 23 47.63 64.54 -34.33
CA ASP A 23 46.76 64.61 -33.14
C ASP A 23 45.43 63.85 -33.34
N LEU A 24 44.88 63.86 -34.57
CA LEU A 24 43.72 63.03 -34.94
C LEU A 24 44.07 61.53 -34.93
N PHE A 25 45.25 61.15 -35.43
CA PHE A 25 45.71 59.76 -35.41
C PHE A 25 46.07 59.30 -34.00
N LEU A 26 46.64 60.18 -33.17
CA LEU A 26 46.86 59.93 -31.74
C LEU A 26 45.51 59.75 -31.03
N GLY A 27 44.54 60.63 -31.28
CA GLY A 27 43.18 60.52 -30.76
C GLY A 27 42.47 59.22 -31.18
N MET A 28 42.51 58.88 -32.48
CA MET A 28 41.97 57.62 -32.99
C MET A 28 42.70 56.41 -32.41
N SER A 29 44.04 56.44 -32.29
CA SER A 29 44.82 55.35 -31.72
C SER A 29 44.54 55.18 -30.24
N VAL A 30 44.38 56.26 -29.49
CA VAL A 30 43.98 56.24 -28.08
C VAL A 30 42.55 55.71 -27.93
N ILE A 31 41.62 56.09 -28.79
CA ILE A 31 40.25 55.55 -28.81
C ILE A 31 40.27 54.05 -29.16
N PHE A 32 41.09 53.62 -30.13
CA PHE A 32 41.22 52.22 -30.52
C PHE A 32 41.87 51.38 -29.42
N LEU A 33 42.89 51.91 -28.74
CA LEU A 33 43.49 51.29 -27.56
C LEU A 33 42.49 51.21 -26.40
N LEU A 34 41.70 52.26 -26.17
CA LEU A 34 40.63 52.24 -25.18
C LEU A 34 39.55 51.22 -25.53
N LEU A 35 39.14 51.11 -26.79
CA LEU A 35 38.18 50.09 -27.25
C LEU A 35 38.78 48.67 -27.14
N TYR A 36 40.05 48.48 -27.51
CA TYR A 36 40.74 47.21 -27.38
C TYR A 36 40.91 46.80 -25.91
N VAL A 37 41.32 47.73 -25.05
CA VAL A 37 41.47 47.49 -23.61
C VAL A 37 40.11 47.26 -22.96
N THR A 38 39.07 48.01 -23.32
CA THR A 38 37.72 47.79 -22.78
C THR A 38 37.10 46.48 -23.26
N THR A 39 37.34 46.07 -24.51
CA THR A 39 36.87 44.76 -25.03
C THR A 39 37.70 43.60 -24.48
N SER A 40 39.02 43.74 -24.35
CA SER A 40 39.90 42.75 -23.74
C SER A 40 39.67 42.62 -22.24
N LEU A 41 39.39 43.72 -21.54
CA LEU A 41 38.94 43.71 -20.16
C LEU A 41 37.55 43.10 -20.09
N ARG A 42 36.63 43.38 -21.00
CA ARG A 42 35.29 42.77 -21.03
C ARG A 42 35.37 41.25 -21.23
N THR A 43 36.12 40.76 -22.21
CA THR A 43 36.30 39.31 -22.43
C THR A 43 37.09 38.63 -21.32
N GLY A 44 38.14 39.29 -20.78
CA GLY A 44 38.88 38.80 -19.61
C GLY A 44 38.06 38.80 -18.32
N THR A 45 37.22 39.83 -18.11
CA THR A 45 36.34 39.96 -16.94
C THR A 45 35.12 39.08 -17.03
N ASP A 46 34.60 38.76 -18.22
CA ASP A 46 33.49 37.82 -18.38
C ASP A 46 33.95 36.38 -18.07
N GLY A 47 35.16 36.00 -18.52
CA GLY A 47 35.79 34.73 -18.12
C GLY A 47 36.10 34.68 -16.61
N TYR A 48 36.61 35.78 -16.04
CA TYR A 48 36.90 35.89 -14.61
C TYR A 48 35.64 35.92 -13.75
N ARG A 49 34.56 36.57 -14.21
CA ARG A 49 33.24 36.57 -13.57
C ARG A 49 32.62 35.19 -13.62
N ALA A 50 32.66 34.50 -14.76
CA ALA A 50 32.16 33.13 -14.86
C ALA A 50 32.96 32.16 -13.96
N ALA A 51 34.29 32.33 -13.86
CA ALA A 51 35.12 31.55 -12.95
C ALA A 51 34.86 31.87 -11.47
N MET A 52 34.68 33.14 -11.12
CA MET A 52 34.30 33.59 -9.77
C MET A 52 32.90 33.15 -9.39
N GLU A 53 31.96 33.17 -10.33
CA GLU A 53 30.59 32.69 -10.14
C GLU A 53 30.56 31.18 -9.97
N ASN A 54 31.31 30.41 -10.78
CA ASN A 54 31.50 28.98 -10.55
C ASN A 54 32.14 28.71 -9.20
N ARG A 55 33.20 29.42 -8.80
CA ARG A 55 33.80 29.27 -7.45
C ARG A 55 32.80 29.59 -6.33
N ARG A 56 32.01 30.66 -6.49
CA ARG A 56 30.98 31.06 -5.52
C ARG A 56 29.85 30.03 -5.45
N LEU A 57 29.47 29.44 -6.59
CA LEU A 57 28.51 28.35 -6.66
C LEU A 57 29.07 27.08 -6.01
N THR A 58 30.34 26.74 -6.25
CA THR A 58 31.01 25.60 -5.59
C THR A 58 31.08 25.80 -4.08
N GLN A 59 31.45 26.99 -3.60
CA GLN A 59 31.44 27.31 -2.18
C GLN A 59 30.04 27.24 -1.57
N LYS A 60 29.00 27.71 -2.29
CA LYS A 60 27.60 27.56 -1.85
C LYS A 60 27.17 26.10 -1.80
N VAL A 61 27.59 25.27 -2.76
CA VAL A 61 27.31 23.82 -2.77
C VAL A 61 27.99 23.15 -1.57
N GLU A 62 29.24 23.49 -1.31
CA GLU A 62 30.01 22.95 -0.17
C GLU A 62 29.42 23.39 1.18
N ASP A 63 29.02 24.66 1.31
CA ASP A 63 28.33 25.17 2.50
C ASP A 63 26.97 24.47 2.71
N LEU A 64 26.18 24.30 1.64
CA LEU A 64 24.93 23.54 1.68
C LEU A 64 25.15 22.07 2.05
N GLU A 65 26.20 21.43 1.55
CA GLU A 65 26.56 20.05 1.92
C GLU A 65 26.94 19.94 3.40
N ASN A 66 27.67 20.91 3.94
CA ASN A 66 28.05 20.95 5.35
C ASN A 66 26.86 21.24 6.26
N GLN A 67 25.96 22.13 5.83
CA GLN A 67 24.67 22.36 6.50
C GLN A 67 23.84 21.07 6.51
N LEU A 68 23.70 20.39 5.37
CA LEU A 68 22.98 19.12 5.26
C LEU A 68 23.56 18.05 6.20
N LYS A 69 24.90 17.92 6.29
CA LYS A 69 25.55 16.99 7.25
C LYS A 69 25.25 17.33 8.70
N THR A 70 25.19 18.62 9.04
CA THR A 70 24.88 19.10 10.40
C THR A 70 23.41 18.85 10.74
N TYR A 71 22.49 19.09 9.79
CA TYR A 71 21.08 18.73 9.96
C TYR A 71 20.88 17.22 10.05
N ASP A 72 21.57 16.43 9.22
CA ASP A 72 21.49 14.97 9.24
C ASP A 72 21.99 14.37 10.57
N SER A 73 23.02 14.96 11.19
CA SER A 73 23.55 14.49 12.47
C SER A 73 22.62 14.81 13.65
N ILE A 74 22.10 16.03 13.72
CA ILE A 74 21.10 16.47 14.72
C ILE A 74 19.83 15.62 14.58
N ARG A 75 19.36 15.42 13.34
CA ARG A 75 18.21 14.57 13.01
C ARG A 75 18.40 13.13 13.45
N LYS A 76 19.58 12.53 13.18
CA LYS A 76 19.88 11.15 13.55
C LYS A 76 19.91 10.98 15.06
N SER A 77 20.39 11.98 15.80
CA SER A 77 20.30 12.02 17.26
C SER A 77 18.84 12.03 17.72
N TYR A 78 18.01 12.92 17.19
CA TYR A 78 16.59 13.04 17.53
C TYR A 78 15.78 11.76 17.26
N LEU A 79 15.95 11.15 16.07
CA LEU A 79 15.31 9.89 15.71
C LEU A 79 15.74 8.70 16.59
N GLN A 80 16.91 8.79 17.24
CA GLN A 80 17.42 7.72 18.10
C GLN A 80 17.11 7.92 19.59
N SER A 81 16.97 9.15 20.07
CA SER A 81 16.85 9.46 21.51
C SER A 81 15.50 10.03 21.95
N GLU A 82 14.71 10.65 21.07
CA GLU A 82 13.54 11.46 21.45
C GLU A 82 12.25 11.19 20.64
N ALA A 83 12.35 10.65 19.42
CA ALA A 83 11.19 10.44 18.54
C ALA A 83 10.32 9.23 18.93
N SER A 84 9.01 9.34 18.76
CA SER A 84 8.08 8.20 18.90
C SER A 84 8.23 7.21 17.73
N LYS A 85 7.73 5.98 17.91
CA LYS A 85 7.76 4.94 16.86
C LYS A 85 7.01 5.37 15.60
N ASP A 86 5.89 6.08 15.74
CA ASP A 86 5.05 6.52 14.63
C ASP A 86 5.73 7.65 13.83
N GLU A 87 6.37 8.61 14.49
CA GLU A 87 7.11 9.70 13.83
C GLU A 87 8.32 9.18 13.05
N THR A 88 9.02 8.18 13.60
CA THR A 88 10.13 7.51 12.93
C THR A 88 9.66 6.79 11.67
N GLN A 89 8.49 6.15 11.71
CA GLN A 89 7.92 5.43 10.58
C GLN A 89 7.44 6.37 9.47
N ILE A 90 6.72 7.44 9.81
CA ILE A 90 6.27 8.46 8.85
C ILE A 90 7.47 9.12 8.16
N TYR A 91 8.52 9.43 8.93
CA TYR A 91 9.74 10.03 8.41
C TYR A 91 10.46 9.12 7.41
N ASN A 92 10.64 7.84 7.76
CA ASN A 92 11.26 6.87 6.87
C ASN A 92 10.48 6.70 5.57
N GLU A 93 9.14 6.64 5.64
CA GLU A 93 8.29 6.54 4.46
C GLU A 93 8.41 7.79 3.55
N LEU A 94 8.48 8.99 4.13
CA LEU A 94 8.65 10.23 3.38
C LEU A 94 10.03 10.32 2.70
N MET A 95 11.08 9.88 3.40
CA MET A 95 12.44 9.85 2.88
C MET A 95 12.62 8.80 1.79
N ASP A 96 11.97 7.65 1.91
CA ASP A 96 11.95 6.63 0.85
C ASP A 96 11.27 7.17 -0.40
N LYS A 97 10.12 7.86 -0.25
CA LYS A 97 9.43 8.54 -1.37
C LYS A 97 10.29 9.62 -2.03
N LEU A 98 10.97 10.45 -1.25
CA LEU A 98 11.87 11.49 -1.75
C LEU A 98 13.11 10.91 -2.46
N THR A 99 13.64 9.81 -1.93
CA THR A 99 14.78 9.10 -2.54
C THR A 99 14.38 8.49 -3.87
N LEU A 100 13.21 7.85 -3.93
CA LEU A 100 12.65 7.29 -5.15
C LEU A 100 12.44 8.37 -6.22
N LEU A 101 11.84 9.51 -5.85
CA LEU A 101 11.61 10.63 -6.76
C LEU A 101 12.93 11.25 -7.26
N LYS A 102 13.94 11.34 -6.39
CA LYS A 102 15.28 11.83 -6.75
C LYS A 102 16.00 10.87 -7.71
N GLU A 103 15.85 9.57 -7.53
CA GLU A 103 16.40 8.56 -8.42
C GLU A 103 15.69 8.56 -9.78
N GLU A 104 14.36 8.61 -9.80
CA GLU A 104 13.55 8.72 -11.02
C GLU A 104 13.92 9.96 -11.84
N THR A 105 13.99 11.13 -11.21
CA THR A 105 14.36 12.38 -11.88
C THR A 105 15.80 12.37 -12.39
N LYS A 106 16.73 11.71 -11.67
CA LYS A 106 18.13 11.53 -12.13
C LYS A 106 18.21 10.58 -13.32
N GLU A 107 17.47 9.48 -13.30
CA GLU A 107 17.36 8.57 -14.45
C GLU A 107 16.75 9.26 -15.66
N GLU A 108 15.68 10.03 -15.48
CA GLU A 108 15.01 10.76 -16.55
C GLU A 108 15.93 11.81 -17.17
N LYS A 109 16.64 12.59 -16.34
CA LYS A 109 17.68 13.52 -16.81
C LYS A 109 18.77 12.81 -17.61
N LEU A 110 19.22 11.63 -17.18
CA LEU A 110 20.21 10.83 -17.90
C LEU A 110 19.68 10.32 -19.23
N LYS A 111 18.43 9.84 -19.28
CA LYS A 111 17.76 9.40 -20.51
C LYS A 111 17.65 10.55 -21.52
N LEU A 112 17.18 11.72 -21.08
CA LEU A 112 17.06 12.91 -21.92
C LEU A 112 18.43 13.36 -22.45
N ARG A 113 19.48 13.35 -21.61
CA ARG A 113 20.84 13.71 -22.05
C ARG A 113 21.41 12.71 -23.07
N ARG A 114 21.16 11.40 -22.89
CA ARG A 114 21.52 10.38 -23.88
C ARG A 114 20.77 10.59 -25.20
N ALA A 115 19.46 10.81 -25.13
CA ALA A 115 18.65 11.08 -26.31
C ALA A 115 19.10 12.35 -27.06
N ALA A 116 19.47 13.41 -26.34
CA ALA A 116 20.02 14.63 -26.93
C ALA A 116 21.37 14.38 -27.61
N ASN A 117 22.29 13.66 -26.96
CA ASN A 117 23.58 13.28 -27.56
C ASN A 117 23.41 12.38 -28.80
N ASP A 118 22.48 11.43 -28.76
CA ASP A 118 22.20 10.55 -29.89
C ASP A 118 21.58 11.30 -31.06
N ASN A 119 20.72 12.29 -30.80
CA ASN A 119 20.20 13.17 -31.84
C ASN A 119 21.27 14.08 -32.42
N ALA A 120 22.16 14.65 -31.60
CA ALA A 120 23.30 15.45 -32.10
C ALA A 120 24.22 14.62 -33.01
N LYS A 121 24.52 13.36 -32.64
CA LYS A 121 25.29 12.44 -33.50
C LYS A 121 24.58 12.12 -34.81
N LYS A 122 23.25 11.95 -34.79
CA LYS A 122 22.47 11.75 -36.02
C LYS A 122 22.52 12.97 -36.92
N GLU A 123 22.44 14.17 -36.35
CA GLU A 123 22.54 15.43 -37.09
C GLU A 123 23.93 15.59 -37.73
N GLU A 124 25.00 15.31 -36.97
CA GLU A 124 26.37 15.32 -37.48
C GLU A 124 26.57 14.31 -38.63
N ALA A 125 26.09 13.07 -38.45
CA ALA A 125 26.13 12.05 -39.49
C ALA A 125 25.32 12.46 -40.74
N LEU A 126 24.17 13.11 -40.55
CA LEU A 126 23.34 13.60 -41.65
C LEU A 126 24.07 14.70 -42.45
N ASN A 127 24.72 15.63 -41.76
CA ASN A 127 25.51 16.69 -42.39
C ASN A 127 26.70 16.13 -43.18
N GLN A 128 27.41 15.16 -42.63
CA GLN A 128 28.50 14.46 -43.34
C GLN A 128 27.98 13.74 -44.60
N TYR A 129 26.82 13.06 -44.48
CA TYR A 129 26.19 12.37 -45.61
C TYR A 129 25.74 13.35 -46.70
N GLN A 130 25.16 14.48 -46.32
CA GLN A 130 24.78 15.55 -47.25
C GLN A 130 25.99 16.13 -47.99
N GLN A 131 27.11 16.34 -47.29
CA GLN A 131 28.35 16.83 -47.89
C GLN A 131 28.94 15.81 -48.87
N MET A 132 28.95 14.52 -48.52
CA MET A 132 29.39 13.45 -49.40
C MET A 132 28.54 13.37 -50.67
N ILE A 133 27.20 13.41 -50.54
CA ILE A 133 26.28 13.42 -51.69
C ILE A 133 26.55 14.64 -52.60
N ARG A 134 26.69 15.85 -52.03
CA ARG A 134 27.02 17.05 -52.82
C ARG A 134 28.33 16.89 -53.57
N ASN A 135 29.37 16.37 -52.91
CA ASN A 135 30.67 16.15 -53.53
C ASN A 135 30.56 15.18 -54.71
N VAL A 136 29.86 14.06 -54.54
CA VAL A 136 29.65 13.06 -55.61
C VAL A 136 28.83 13.63 -56.77
N ILE A 137 27.77 14.39 -56.49
CA ILE A 137 26.96 15.04 -57.53
C ILE A 137 27.79 16.07 -58.27
N ASN A 138 28.51 16.95 -57.56
CA ASN A 138 29.34 17.99 -58.16
C ASN A 138 30.47 17.39 -59.00
N ALA A 139 31.12 16.33 -58.53
CA ALA A 139 32.15 15.60 -59.29
C ALA A 139 31.57 15.00 -60.58
N ASN A 140 30.42 14.32 -60.51
CA ASN A 140 29.77 13.74 -61.68
C ASN A 140 29.30 14.79 -62.69
N VAL A 141 28.73 15.91 -62.22
CA VAL A 141 28.31 17.03 -63.06
C VAL A 141 29.53 17.66 -63.75
N MET A 142 30.61 17.93 -63.01
CA MET A 142 31.84 18.47 -63.58
C MET A 142 32.48 17.52 -64.60
N ALA A 143 32.54 16.22 -64.32
CA ALA A 143 33.06 15.22 -65.24
C ALA A 143 32.21 15.17 -66.53
N LYS A 144 30.87 15.18 -66.41
CA LYS A 144 29.96 15.21 -67.57
C LYS A 144 30.17 16.46 -68.43
N THR A 145 30.31 17.63 -67.81
CA THR A 145 30.56 18.89 -68.53
C THR A 145 31.92 18.87 -69.22
N LYS A 146 32.99 18.43 -68.54
CA LYS A 146 34.35 18.32 -69.12
C LYS A 146 34.42 17.34 -70.30
N ILE A 147 33.70 16.22 -70.23
CA ILE A 147 33.61 15.27 -71.34
C ILE A 147 32.92 15.95 -72.53
N ARG A 148 31.78 16.62 -72.30
CA ARG A 148 31.02 17.29 -73.36
C ARG A 148 31.83 18.40 -74.04
N THR A 149 32.55 19.22 -73.28
CA THR A 149 33.39 20.29 -73.85
C THR A 149 34.53 19.71 -74.66
N ARG A 150 35.18 18.64 -74.20
CA ARG A 150 36.23 17.96 -74.97
C ARG A 150 35.71 17.27 -76.23
N GLU A 151 34.50 16.74 -76.20
CA GLU A 151 33.86 16.13 -77.36
C GLU A 151 33.57 17.16 -78.45
N GLN A 152 33.19 18.38 -78.05
CA GLN A 152 33.07 19.51 -78.97
C GLN A 152 34.44 19.93 -79.53
N VAL A 153 35.47 20.06 -78.69
CA VAL A 153 36.85 20.37 -79.15
C VAL A 153 37.38 19.33 -80.13
N ILE A 154 37.14 18.04 -79.87
CA ILE A 154 37.49 16.94 -80.80
C ILE A 154 36.80 17.15 -82.14
N THR A 155 35.49 17.45 -82.12
CA THR A 155 34.71 17.68 -83.35
C THR A 155 35.25 18.87 -84.14
N ASP A 156 35.57 19.97 -83.46
CA ASP A 156 36.11 21.18 -84.08
C ASP A 156 37.52 20.92 -84.66
N GLN A 157 38.37 20.18 -83.94
CA GLN A 157 39.72 19.79 -84.38
C GLN A 157 39.69 18.84 -85.59
N ASP A 158 38.76 17.89 -85.63
CA ASP A 158 38.59 16.99 -86.79
C ASP A 158 38.18 17.77 -88.05
N ALA A 159 37.28 18.76 -87.89
CA ALA A 159 36.90 19.65 -88.98
C ALA A 159 38.09 20.51 -89.45
N GLU A 160 38.88 21.04 -88.52
CA GLU A 160 40.08 21.83 -88.83
C GLU A 160 41.16 20.99 -89.53
N ILE A 161 41.42 19.76 -89.05
CA ILE A 161 42.34 18.80 -89.68
C ILE A 161 41.91 18.51 -91.11
N THR A 162 40.61 18.32 -91.34
CA THR A 162 40.04 18.07 -92.67
C THR A 162 40.25 19.28 -93.59
N GLY A 163 39.97 20.49 -93.10
CA GLY A 163 40.18 21.73 -93.86
C GLY A 163 41.65 22.00 -94.19
N GLN A 164 42.55 21.87 -93.20
CA GLN A 164 44.00 22.03 -93.38
C GLN A 164 44.57 21.01 -94.36
N ALA A 165 44.11 19.75 -94.31
CA ALA A 165 44.53 18.72 -95.26
C ALA A 165 44.11 19.05 -96.69
N GLN A 166 42.90 19.60 -96.87
CA GLN A 166 42.41 20.04 -98.17
C GLN A 166 43.17 21.26 -98.69
N GLU A 167 43.44 22.26 -97.86
CA GLU A 167 44.23 23.45 -98.22
C GLU A 167 45.66 23.08 -98.65
N ILE A 168 46.33 22.16 -97.93
CA ILE A 168 47.64 21.63 -98.33
C ILE A 168 47.56 20.94 -99.69
N ASN A 169 46.47 20.20 -99.96
CA ASN A 169 46.29 19.54 -101.25
C ASN A 169 46.09 20.53 -102.39
N ASP A 170 45.28 21.58 -102.16
CA ASP A 170 45.05 22.65 -103.15
C ASP A 170 46.34 23.41 -103.48
N LEU A 171 47.15 23.74 -102.46
CA LEU A 171 48.47 24.37 -102.65
C LEU A 171 49.44 23.46 -103.44
N LYS A 172 49.42 22.14 -103.21
CA LYS A 172 50.22 21.18 -104.00
C LYS A 172 49.77 21.14 -105.47
N VAL A 173 48.47 21.20 -105.72
CA VAL A 173 47.92 21.29 -107.09
C VAL A 173 48.34 22.61 -107.75
N ASP A 174 48.37 23.72 -107.01
CA ASP A 174 48.85 25.01 -107.50
C ASP A 174 50.34 24.99 -107.87
N VAL A 175 51.19 24.38 -107.03
CA VAL A 175 52.61 24.14 -107.36
C VAL A 175 52.75 23.34 -108.65
N ALA A 176 51.99 22.25 -108.82
CA ALA A 176 52.01 21.45 -110.04
C ALA A 176 51.63 22.26 -111.29
N LYS A 177 50.58 23.08 -111.21
CA LYS A 177 50.18 23.97 -112.32
C LYS A 177 51.24 25.01 -112.66
N LYS A 178 51.89 25.59 -111.66
CA LYS A 178 53.00 26.55 -111.86
C LYS A 178 54.20 25.86 -112.51
N GLN A 179 54.49 24.61 -112.15
CA GLN A 179 55.52 23.81 -112.79
C GLN A 179 55.19 23.53 -114.26
N ASP A 180 53.95 23.13 -114.57
CA ASP A 180 53.49 22.95 -115.94
C ASP A 180 53.61 24.26 -116.76
N ALA A 181 53.33 25.42 -116.14
CA ALA A 181 53.48 26.73 -116.78
C ALA A 181 54.95 27.12 -117.06
N ILE A 182 55.89 26.69 -116.22
CA ILE A 182 57.34 26.83 -116.49
C ILE A 182 57.70 26.00 -117.73
N ASP A 183 57.29 24.73 -117.76
CA ASP A 183 57.56 23.83 -118.89
C ASP A 183 56.98 24.38 -120.21
N ASP A 184 55.77 24.92 -120.17
CA ASP A 184 55.13 25.60 -121.31
C ASP A 184 55.88 26.87 -121.74
N ALA A 185 56.32 27.70 -120.79
CA ALA A 185 57.10 28.90 -121.08
C ALA A 185 58.45 28.56 -121.75
N GLU A 186 59.13 27.51 -121.28
CA GLU A 186 60.34 27.00 -121.90
C GLU A 186 60.11 26.47 -123.32
N ASN A 187 59.03 25.71 -123.53
CA ASN A 187 58.67 25.18 -124.84
C ASN A 187 58.33 26.31 -125.82
N LYS A 188 57.56 27.31 -125.36
CA LYS A 188 57.25 28.50 -126.16
C LYS A 188 58.49 29.32 -126.51
N LEU A 189 59.44 29.46 -125.58
CA LEU A 189 60.74 30.07 -125.86
C LEU A 189 61.48 29.30 -126.96
N LYS A 190 61.54 27.96 -126.87
CA LYS A 190 62.18 27.10 -127.89
C LYS A 190 61.54 27.32 -129.27
N GLU A 191 60.21 27.35 -129.35
CA GLU A 191 59.47 27.62 -130.58
C GLU A 191 59.74 29.01 -131.15
N GLN A 192 59.67 30.05 -130.32
CA GLN A 192 59.91 31.44 -130.74
C GLN A 192 61.35 31.64 -131.22
N LEU A 193 62.33 31.01 -130.57
CA LEU A 193 63.73 31.00 -131.01
C LEU A 193 63.90 30.26 -132.34
N ALA A 194 63.21 29.15 -132.55
CA ALA A 194 63.23 28.40 -133.81
C ALA A 194 62.64 29.23 -134.98
N GLN A 195 61.49 29.87 -134.76
CA GLN A 195 60.86 30.77 -135.75
C GLN A 195 61.76 31.98 -136.06
N LEU A 196 62.34 32.61 -135.03
CA LEU A 196 63.25 33.74 -135.19
C LEU A 196 64.52 33.33 -135.96
N LYS A 197 65.08 32.16 -135.69
CA LYS A 197 66.23 31.57 -136.42
C LYS A 197 65.89 31.30 -137.89
N ALA A 198 64.68 30.83 -138.19
CA ALA A 198 64.21 30.66 -139.56
C ALA A 198 64.09 32.01 -140.30
N SER A 199 63.58 33.05 -139.63
CA SER A 199 63.44 34.39 -140.22
C SER A 199 64.78 35.05 -140.55
N TYR A 200 65.80 34.84 -139.72
CA TYR A 200 67.18 35.31 -139.96
C TYR A 200 67.82 34.61 -141.17
N LYS A 201 67.71 33.27 -141.26
CA LYS A 201 68.19 32.50 -142.42
C LYS A 201 67.56 32.95 -143.74
N ALA A 202 66.32 33.43 -143.71
CA ALA A 202 65.61 33.98 -144.86
C ALA A 202 66.01 35.42 -145.23
N HIS A 203 67.05 36.01 -144.61
CA HIS A 203 67.51 37.40 -144.78
C HIS A 203 66.45 38.48 -144.50
N ARG A 204 65.35 38.13 -143.82
CA ARG A 204 64.26 39.05 -143.47
C ARG A 204 64.59 39.96 -142.28
N VAL A 205 65.69 39.68 -141.58
CA VAL A 205 66.14 40.42 -140.39
C VAL A 205 67.67 40.47 -140.38
N THR A 206 68.27 41.58 -139.94
CA THR A 206 69.74 41.73 -139.86
C THR A 206 70.31 40.98 -138.64
N GLN A 207 71.61 40.66 -138.68
CA GLN A 207 72.29 39.93 -137.59
C GLN A 207 72.14 40.63 -136.23
N ALA A 208 72.35 41.94 -136.18
CA ALA A 208 72.21 42.71 -134.94
C ALA A 208 70.78 42.67 -134.37
N VAL A 209 69.75 42.69 -135.23
CA VAL A 209 68.34 42.62 -134.79
C VAL A 209 67.97 41.21 -134.32
N TYR A 210 68.51 40.17 -134.98
CA TYR A 210 68.36 38.78 -134.53
C TYR A 210 68.99 38.57 -133.14
N GLU A 211 70.24 38.99 -132.94
CA GLU A 211 70.95 38.86 -131.65
C GLU A 211 70.24 39.63 -130.52
N ASN A 212 69.78 40.86 -130.78
CA ASN A 212 69.03 41.65 -129.81
C ASN A 212 67.68 41.02 -129.44
N LYS A 213 66.93 40.50 -130.43
CA LYS A 213 65.64 39.81 -130.17
C LYS A 213 65.83 38.48 -129.42
N VAL A 214 66.88 37.72 -129.73
CA VAL A 214 67.22 36.50 -128.98
C VAL A 214 67.55 36.85 -127.53
N LYS A 215 68.36 37.89 -127.31
CA LYS A 215 68.71 38.35 -125.95
C LYS A 215 67.47 38.83 -125.18
N ALA A 216 66.58 39.58 -125.83
CA ALA A 216 65.34 40.05 -125.22
C ALA A 216 64.36 38.92 -124.87
N LEU A 217 64.15 37.96 -125.79
CA LEU A 217 63.27 36.80 -125.54
C LEU A 217 63.80 35.89 -124.43
N LYS A 218 65.12 35.65 -124.41
CA LYS A 218 65.76 34.91 -123.32
C LYS A 218 65.59 35.63 -121.99
N ALA A 219 65.91 36.92 -121.91
CA ALA A 219 65.77 37.70 -120.68
C ALA A 219 64.30 37.76 -120.20
N GLN A 220 63.33 37.86 -121.11
CA GLN A 220 61.91 37.84 -120.78
C GLN A 220 61.47 36.48 -120.23
N SER A 221 61.90 35.37 -120.85
CA SER A 221 61.60 34.03 -120.36
C SER A 221 62.30 33.74 -119.03
N GLU A 222 63.57 34.11 -118.89
CA GLU A 222 64.34 33.99 -117.63
C GLU A 222 63.65 34.78 -116.51
N SER A 223 63.16 36.00 -116.78
CA SER A 223 62.39 36.78 -115.82
C SER A 223 61.04 36.13 -115.45
N THR A 224 60.38 35.46 -116.40
CA THR A 224 59.09 34.81 -116.16
C THR A 224 59.27 33.52 -115.36
N ILE A 225 60.26 32.71 -115.72
CA ILE A 225 60.64 31.48 -115.00
C ILE A 225 61.10 31.84 -113.59
N ALA A 226 61.99 32.81 -113.41
CA ALA A 226 62.42 33.25 -112.08
C ALA A 226 61.26 33.76 -111.20
N SER A 227 60.26 34.41 -111.80
CA SER A 227 59.05 34.81 -111.07
C SER A 227 58.19 33.62 -110.67
N LEU A 228 58.03 32.60 -111.54
CA LEU A 228 57.27 31.39 -111.23
C LEU A 228 58.00 30.52 -110.21
N GLU A 229 59.32 30.40 -110.30
CA GLU A 229 60.18 29.71 -109.32
C GLU A 229 60.09 30.38 -107.94
N GLY A 230 60.15 31.71 -107.87
CA GLY A 230 59.94 32.44 -106.63
C GLY A 230 58.53 32.25 -106.05
N GLN A 231 57.50 32.16 -106.90
CA GLN A 231 56.14 31.82 -106.47
C GLN A 231 56.03 30.38 -105.97
N ILE A 232 56.69 29.41 -106.62
CA ILE A 232 56.75 28.02 -106.16
C ILE A 232 57.42 27.95 -104.79
N GLU A 233 58.56 28.60 -104.61
CA GLU A 233 59.27 28.64 -103.31
C GLU A 233 58.37 29.21 -102.20
N THR A 234 57.60 30.26 -102.49
CA THR A 234 56.65 30.83 -101.51
C THR A 234 55.54 29.83 -101.16
N THR A 235 54.94 29.18 -102.16
CA THR A 235 53.87 28.18 -101.96
C THR A 235 54.39 26.92 -101.24
N GLU A 236 55.62 26.49 -101.51
CA GLU A 236 56.26 25.38 -100.80
C GLU A 236 56.53 25.70 -99.32
N ASN A 237 56.93 26.94 -99.02
CA ASN A 237 57.10 27.38 -97.64
C ASN A 237 55.75 27.47 -96.90
N GLU A 238 54.68 27.87 -97.58
CA GLU A 238 53.31 27.82 -97.04
C GLU A 238 52.86 26.38 -96.77
N ILE A 239 53.11 25.44 -97.70
CA ILE A 239 52.82 24.00 -97.49
C ILE A 239 53.57 23.47 -96.27
N LYS A 240 54.87 23.79 -96.11
CA LYS A 240 55.66 23.37 -94.94
C LYS A 240 55.04 23.89 -93.65
N ARG A 241 54.69 25.17 -93.61
CA ARG A 241 54.05 25.78 -92.43
C ARG A 241 52.71 25.12 -92.11
N LYS A 242 51.82 24.97 -93.09
CA LYS A 242 50.51 24.32 -92.92
C LYS A 242 50.64 22.85 -92.52
N SER A 243 51.65 22.15 -93.03
CA SER A 243 51.92 20.76 -92.63
C SER A 243 52.37 20.64 -91.18
N ALA A 244 53.14 21.61 -90.67
CA ALA A 244 53.54 21.67 -89.27
C ALA A 244 52.33 22.00 -88.37
N GLU A 245 51.49 22.94 -88.79
CA GLU A 245 50.22 23.27 -88.11
C GLU A 245 49.29 22.04 -88.04
N LEU A 246 49.11 21.31 -89.15
CA LEU A 246 48.32 20.07 -89.19
C LEU A 246 48.82 18.99 -88.23
N ASN A 247 50.14 18.79 -88.16
CA ASN A 247 50.74 17.82 -87.24
C ASN A 247 50.56 18.24 -85.77
N ALA A 248 50.65 19.54 -85.48
CA ALA A 248 50.37 20.07 -84.15
C ALA A 248 48.90 19.83 -83.74
N THR A 249 47.94 20.10 -84.64
CA THR A 249 46.51 19.85 -84.40
C THR A 249 46.21 18.37 -84.17
N LYS A 250 46.81 17.47 -84.97
CA LYS A 250 46.68 16.01 -84.78
C LYS A 250 47.19 15.52 -83.42
N ASN A 251 48.33 16.05 -82.96
CA ASN A 251 48.89 15.69 -81.66
C ASN A 251 48.01 16.19 -80.50
N LEU A 252 47.43 17.39 -80.65
CA LEU A 252 46.51 17.95 -79.66
C LEU A 252 45.20 17.16 -79.60
N LEU A 253 44.68 16.72 -80.75
CA LEU A 253 43.52 15.83 -80.83
C LEU A 253 43.77 14.51 -80.09
N ALA A 254 44.87 13.83 -80.39
CA ALA A 254 45.23 12.57 -79.73
C ALA A 254 45.35 12.73 -78.20
N THR A 255 45.91 13.85 -77.75
CA THR A 255 45.98 14.17 -76.31
C THR A 255 44.58 14.37 -75.72
N THR A 256 43.69 15.06 -76.44
CA THR A 256 42.32 15.35 -75.98
C THR A 256 41.48 14.08 -75.89
N GLU A 257 41.65 13.13 -76.82
CA GLU A 257 41.02 11.81 -76.79
C GLU A 257 41.45 10.97 -75.60
N VAL A 258 42.76 10.87 -75.32
CA VAL A 258 43.29 10.14 -74.15
C VAL A 258 42.70 10.71 -72.86
N GLN A 259 42.67 12.03 -72.74
CA GLN A 259 42.12 12.66 -71.54
C GLN A 259 40.59 12.48 -71.42
N LYS A 260 39.84 12.39 -72.54
CA LYS A 260 38.40 12.03 -72.54
C LYS A 260 38.20 10.60 -72.03
N GLN A 261 39.03 9.66 -72.49
CA GLN A 261 38.95 8.25 -72.08
C GLN A 261 39.27 8.07 -70.58
N ALA A 262 40.26 8.79 -70.06
CA ALA A 262 40.57 8.81 -68.63
C ALA A 262 39.38 9.30 -67.78
N LEU A 263 38.72 10.40 -68.17
CA LEU A 263 37.52 10.91 -67.49
C LEU A 263 36.35 9.93 -67.53
N ALA A 264 36.20 9.17 -68.63
CA ALA A 264 35.17 8.14 -68.73
C ALA A 264 35.42 6.99 -67.75
N GLY A 265 36.69 6.58 -67.58
CA GLY A 265 37.10 5.58 -66.58
C GLY A 265 36.82 6.02 -65.14
N GLU A 266 37.18 7.25 -64.79
CA GLU A 266 36.92 7.83 -63.47
C GLU A 266 35.41 7.88 -63.15
N LYS A 267 34.59 8.29 -64.13
CA LYS A 267 33.13 8.28 -64.00
C LYS A 267 32.58 6.86 -63.75
N ALA A 268 33.11 5.85 -64.42
CA ALA A 268 32.67 4.46 -64.23
C ALA A 268 33.01 3.94 -62.82
N ALA A 269 34.20 4.27 -62.31
CA ALA A 269 34.62 3.92 -60.94
C ALA A 269 33.71 4.58 -59.89
N LEU A 270 33.43 5.87 -60.02
CA LEU A 270 32.51 6.59 -59.12
C LEU A 270 31.08 6.01 -59.14
N LEU A 271 30.63 5.51 -60.29
CA LEU A 271 29.32 4.86 -60.39
C LEU A 271 29.29 3.54 -59.60
N GLY A 272 30.37 2.75 -59.67
CA GLY A 272 30.53 1.52 -58.89
C GLY A 272 30.58 1.76 -57.39
N GLU A 273 31.28 2.81 -56.96
CA GLU A 273 31.32 3.21 -55.54
C GLU A 273 29.94 3.64 -55.03
N LYS A 274 29.19 4.40 -55.85
CA LYS A 274 27.81 4.77 -55.54
C LYS A 274 26.93 3.54 -55.32
N THR A 275 26.99 2.55 -56.22
CA THR A 275 26.18 1.32 -56.09
C THR A 275 26.53 0.52 -54.83
N ALA A 276 27.82 0.41 -54.50
CA ALA A 276 28.25 -0.26 -53.27
C ALA A 276 27.75 0.45 -51.99
N LEU A 277 27.71 1.79 -52.02
CA LEU A 277 27.18 2.58 -50.91
C LEU A 277 25.66 2.40 -50.76
N GLU A 278 24.91 2.33 -51.86
CA GLU A 278 23.47 2.06 -51.86
C GLU A 278 23.17 0.67 -51.26
N GLU A 279 23.92 -0.37 -51.62
CA GLU A 279 23.77 -1.73 -51.06
C GLU A 279 24.05 -1.75 -49.55
N LYS A 280 25.13 -1.11 -49.10
CA LYS A 280 25.47 -1.00 -47.67
C LYS A 280 24.37 -0.27 -46.89
N THR A 281 23.76 0.74 -47.49
CA THR A 281 22.66 1.51 -46.88
C THR A 281 21.41 0.65 -46.72
N ALA A 282 21.08 -0.17 -47.72
CA ALA A 282 19.98 -1.13 -47.65
C ALA A 282 20.20 -2.20 -46.57
N ALA A 283 21.43 -2.73 -46.45
CA ALA A 283 21.79 -3.69 -45.41
C ALA A 283 21.60 -3.11 -43.99
N LEU A 284 22.09 -1.89 -43.75
CA LEU A 284 21.93 -1.19 -42.46
C LEU A 284 20.45 -0.92 -42.14
N ALA A 285 19.63 -0.60 -43.14
CA ALA A 285 18.20 -0.43 -42.95
C ALA A 285 17.52 -1.75 -42.50
N GLY A 286 17.91 -2.89 -43.07
CA GLY A 286 17.45 -4.21 -42.66
C GLY A 286 17.83 -4.56 -41.21
N GLU A 287 19.08 -4.31 -40.82
CA GLU A 287 19.55 -4.53 -39.44
C GLU A 287 18.76 -3.66 -38.44
N ARG A 288 18.51 -2.40 -38.78
CA ARG A 288 17.69 -1.50 -37.96
C ARG A 288 16.26 -2.01 -37.78
N ALA A 289 15.64 -2.52 -38.84
CA ALA A 289 14.29 -3.10 -38.76
C ALA A 289 14.28 -4.36 -37.86
N ALA A 290 15.30 -5.21 -37.95
CA ALA A 290 15.43 -6.38 -37.08
C ALA A 290 15.58 -6.01 -35.60
N LEU A 291 16.39 -4.98 -35.30
CA LEU A 291 16.54 -4.45 -33.93
C LEU A 291 15.23 -3.86 -33.39
N GLN A 292 14.47 -3.14 -34.22
CA GLN A 292 13.15 -2.63 -33.84
C GLN A 292 12.18 -3.78 -33.50
N GLY A 293 12.19 -4.86 -34.29
CA GLY A 293 11.40 -6.06 -34.01
C GLY A 293 11.76 -6.72 -32.66
N ARG A 294 13.06 -6.86 -32.36
CA ARG A 294 13.53 -7.39 -31.07
C ARG A 294 13.10 -6.51 -29.88
N ASN A 295 13.19 -5.19 -30.02
CA ASN A 295 12.76 -4.27 -28.97
C ASN A 295 11.25 -4.35 -28.72
N ALA A 296 10.44 -4.50 -29.77
CA ALA A 296 9.00 -4.70 -29.62
C ALA A 296 8.67 -6.02 -28.89
N ALA A 297 9.39 -7.12 -29.21
CA ALA A 297 9.22 -8.39 -28.52
C ALA A 297 9.56 -8.30 -27.03
N LEU A 298 10.69 -7.67 -26.69
CA LEU A 298 11.10 -7.44 -25.29
C LEU A 298 10.10 -6.57 -24.52
N ALA A 299 9.51 -5.56 -25.17
CA ALA A 299 8.45 -4.75 -24.56
C ALA A 299 7.20 -5.59 -24.24
N GLY A 300 6.82 -6.51 -25.13
CA GLY A 300 5.72 -7.45 -24.90
C GLY A 300 5.99 -8.41 -23.73
N GLU A 301 7.20 -8.95 -23.63
CA GLU A 301 7.59 -9.82 -22.51
C GLU A 301 7.54 -9.08 -21.18
N ARG A 302 8.02 -7.83 -21.14
CA ARG A 302 7.95 -6.97 -19.94
C ARG A 302 6.51 -6.71 -19.51
N ALA A 303 5.60 -6.45 -20.45
CA ALA A 303 4.18 -6.26 -20.16
C ALA A 303 3.55 -7.54 -19.58
N ALA A 304 3.90 -8.71 -20.12
CA ALA A 304 3.42 -9.99 -19.61
C ALA A 304 3.91 -10.27 -18.17
N LEU A 305 5.17 -9.96 -17.87
CA LEU A 305 5.72 -10.07 -16.51
C LEU A 305 5.04 -9.11 -15.52
N GLN A 306 4.75 -7.87 -15.95
CA GLN A 306 3.98 -6.93 -15.14
C GLN A 306 2.58 -7.47 -14.81
N GLY A 307 1.90 -8.07 -15.78
CA GLY A 307 0.60 -8.72 -15.56
C GLY A 307 0.67 -9.87 -14.55
N LYS A 308 1.70 -10.73 -14.65
CA LYS A 308 1.92 -11.81 -13.67
C LYS A 308 2.17 -11.28 -12.26
N ASN A 309 2.97 -10.22 -12.11
CA ASN A 309 3.21 -9.60 -10.81
C ASN A 309 1.93 -9.01 -10.20
N ALA A 310 1.10 -8.35 -11.00
CA ALA A 310 -0.19 -7.84 -10.53
C ALA A 310 -1.13 -8.97 -10.05
N ALA A 311 -1.16 -10.10 -10.76
CA ALA A 311 -1.93 -11.26 -10.35
C ALA A 311 -1.45 -11.84 -9.01
N LEU A 312 -0.13 -12.01 -8.83
CA LEU A 312 0.47 -12.48 -7.57
C LEU A 312 0.21 -11.53 -6.40
N GLN A 313 0.21 -10.22 -6.64
CA GLN A 313 -0.17 -9.22 -5.62
C GLN A 313 -1.63 -9.39 -5.18
N GLY A 314 -2.54 -9.63 -6.12
CA GLY A 314 -3.95 -9.92 -5.80
C GLY A 314 -4.15 -11.20 -5.00
N GLU A 315 -3.41 -12.26 -5.34
CA GLU A 315 -3.42 -13.53 -4.59
C GLU A 315 -2.92 -13.33 -3.15
N ASN A 316 -1.81 -12.61 -2.96
CA ASN A 316 -1.30 -12.27 -1.63
C ASN A 316 -2.29 -11.46 -0.79
N ALA A 317 -2.95 -10.46 -1.39
CA ALA A 317 -3.99 -9.69 -0.69
C ALA A 317 -5.16 -10.58 -0.26
N SER A 318 -5.56 -11.54 -1.09
CA SER A 318 -6.62 -12.50 -0.78
C SER A 318 -6.23 -13.42 0.38
N LEU A 319 -4.99 -13.93 0.37
CA LEU A 319 -4.45 -14.75 1.46
C LEU A 319 -4.34 -13.98 2.77
N GLN A 320 -3.95 -12.71 2.72
CA GLN A 320 -3.91 -11.84 3.89
C GLN A 320 -5.31 -11.69 4.52
N GLY A 321 -6.34 -11.40 3.70
CA GLY A 321 -7.71 -11.30 4.19
C GLY A 321 -8.23 -12.62 4.78
N ALA A 322 -7.86 -13.76 4.20
CA ALA A 322 -8.19 -15.08 4.76
C ALA A 322 -7.55 -15.31 6.14
N ASN A 323 -6.29 -14.90 6.32
CA ASN A 323 -5.60 -14.98 7.61
C ASN A 323 -6.24 -14.08 8.67
N GLU A 324 -6.63 -12.86 8.30
CA GLU A 324 -7.34 -11.95 9.22
C GLU A 324 -8.69 -12.54 9.66
N SER A 325 -9.43 -13.18 8.74
CA SER A 325 -10.68 -13.89 9.08
C SER A 325 -10.43 -15.06 10.04
N LEU A 326 -9.42 -15.89 9.78
CA LEU A 326 -9.07 -17.01 10.66
C LEU A 326 -8.64 -16.53 12.05
N GLN A 327 -7.93 -15.41 12.14
CA GLN A 327 -7.56 -14.80 13.41
C GLN A 327 -8.80 -14.37 14.21
N GLY A 328 -9.80 -13.74 13.56
CA GLY A 328 -11.07 -13.40 14.18
C GLY A 328 -11.86 -14.62 14.70
N ASP A 329 -11.86 -15.71 13.93
CA ASP A 329 -12.48 -16.98 14.36
C ASP A 329 -11.81 -17.57 15.61
N ILE A 330 -10.47 -17.52 15.67
CA ILE A 330 -9.69 -17.96 16.84
C ILE A 330 -10.09 -17.15 18.07
N GLU A 331 -10.17 -15.83 17.97
CA GLU A 331 -10.56 -14.95 19.07
C GLU A 331 -12.00 -15.24 19.55
N SER A 332 -12.93 -15.46 18.62
CA SER A 332 -14.31 -15.86 18.93
C SER A 332 -14.37 -17.18 19.69
N LEU A 333 -13.61 -18.19 19.26
CA LEU A 333 -13.52 -19.49 19.92
C LEU A 333 -12.88 -19.40 21.31
N GLN A 334 -11.88 -18.53 21.48
CA GLN A 334 -11.29 -18.27 22.80
C GLN A 334 -12.31 -17.65 23.76
N GLY A 335 -13.11 -16.68 23.28
CA GLY A 335 -14.20 -16.08 24.07
C GLY A 335 -15.27 -17.09 24.48
N LYS A 336 -15.71 -17.96 23.55
CA LYS A 336 -16.66 -19.05 23.87
C LYS A 336 -16.09 -20.03 24.91
N ASN A 337 -14.81 -20.39 24.80
CA ASN A 337 -14.15 -21.26 25.78
C ASN A 337 -14.06 -20.61 27.17
N ALA A 338 -13.79 -19.31 27.25
CA ALA A 338 -13.79 -18.58 28.52
C ALA A 338 -15.19 -18.60 29.17
N ALA A 339 -16.25 -18.34 28.39
CA ALA A 339 -17.63 -18.39 28.86
C ALA A 339 -18.03 -19.78 29.38
N LEU A 340 -17.66 -20.85 28.67
CA LEU A 340 -17.92 -22.23 29.10
C LEU A 340 -17.19 -22.56 30.41
N ARG A 341 -15.95 -22.10 30.59
CA ARG A 341 -15.21 -22.28 31.85
C ARG A 341 -15.89 -21.57 33.03
N ALA A 342 -16.36 -20.34 32.82
CA ALA A 342 -17.10 -19.60 33.85
C ALA A 342 -18.42 -20.30 34.21
N GLN A 343 -19.17 -20.78 33.21
CA GLN A 343 -20.40 -21.55 33.45
C GLN A 343 -20.14 -22.83 34.23
N LYS A 344 -19.05 -23.55 33.91
CA LYS A 344 -18.65 -24.75 34.66
C LYS A 344 -18.38 -24.44 36.13
N GLN A 345 -17.62 -23.38 36.41
CA GLN A 345 -17.33 -22.96 37.80
C GLN A 345 -18.60 -22.56 38.56
N PHE A 346 -19.52 -21.86 37.90
CA PHE A 346 -20.80 -21.51 38.49
C PHE A 346 -21.62 -22.74 38.89
N LEU A 347 -21.75 -23.72 37.98
CA LEU A 347 -22.46 -24.97 38.25
C LEU A 347 -21.79 -25.82 39.34
N GLU A 348 -20.45 -25.82 39.42
CA GLU A 348 -19.72 -26.46 40.51
C GLU A 348 -20.02 -25.80 41.87
N GLY A 349 -20.15 -24.47 41.89
CA GLY A 349 -20.58 -23.70 43.06
C GLY A 349 -22.02 -24.04 43.49
N GLU A 350 -22.97 -24.07 42.55
CA GLU A 350 -24.36 -24.46 42.83
C GLU A 350 -24.45 -25.88 43.36
N LYS A 351 -23.71 -26.82 42.76
CA LYS A 351 -23.64 -28.21 43.22
C LYS A 351 -23.13 -28.30 44.66
N SER A 352 -22.10 -27.55 45.01
CA SER A 352 -21.56 -27.50 46.37
C SER A 352 -22.58 -26.94 47.37
N ALA A 353 -23.25 -25.84 47.01
CA ALA A 353 -24.28 -25.22 47.83
C ALA A 353 -25.48 -26.14 48.07
N LEU A 354 -25.94 -26.85 47.03
CA LEU A 354 -26.98 -27.88 47.15
C LEU A 354 -26.53 -29.04 48.05
N GLY A 355 -25.26 -29.46 47.93
CA GLY A 355 -24.68 -30.48 48.82
C GLY A 355 -24.68 -30.05 50.28
N GLY A 356 -24.41 -28.78 50.58
CA GLY A 356 -24.53 -28.21 51.93
C GLY A 356 -25.97 -28.25 52.45
N LYS A 357 -26.92 -27.74 51.66
CA LYS A 357 -28.35 -27.76 52.02
C LYS A 357 -28.87 -29.18 52.27
N LEU A 358 -28.44 -30.15 51.46
CA LEU A 358 -28.83 -31.55 51.64
C LEU A 358 -28.32 -32.11 52.98
N LYS A 359 -27.08 -31.84 53.36
CA LYS A 359 -26.55 -32.25 54.67
C LYS A 359 -27.30 -31.60 55.83
N ASP A 360 -27.65 -30.32 55.69
CA ASP A 360 -28.41 -29.61 56.71
C ASP A 360 -29.82 -30.22 56.88
N THR A 361 -30.50 -30.52 55.76
CA THR A 361 -31.83 -31.15 55.81
C THR A 361 -31.78 -32.59 56.32
N GLU A 362 -30.77 -33.37 55.94
CA GLU A 362 -30.51 -34.70 56.50
C GLU A 362 -30.29 -34.64 58.02
N GLY A 363 -29.52 -33.64 58.50
CA GLY A 363 -29.29 -33.41 59.92
C GLY A 363 -30.56 -33.04 60.69
N LEU A 364 -31.38 -32.14 60.14
CA LEU A 364 -32.68 -31.78 60.72
C LEU A 364 -33.65 -32.97 60.76
N LEU A 365 -33.71 -33.75 59.68
CA LEU A 365 -34.54 -34.94 59.60
C LEU A 365 -34.14 -35.98 60.64
N ALA A 366 -32.84 -36.23 60.80
CA ALA A 366 -32.31 -37.15 61.80
C ALA A 366 -32.69 -36.72 63.23
N LYS A 367 -32.58 -35.42 63.53
CA LYS A 367 -33.01 -34.86 64.83
C LYS A 367 -34.51 -35.06 65.08
N ALA A 368 -35.36 -34.70 64.12
CA ALA A 368 -36.81 -34.86 64.24
C ALA A 368 -37.23 -36.34 64.38
N GLN A 369 -36.55 -37.25 63.69
CA GLN A 369 -36.78 -38.69 63.84
C GLN A 369 -36.39 -39.19 65.24
N ALA A 370 -35.22 -38.77 65.76
CA ALA A 370 -34.77 -39.17 67.08
C ALA A 370 -35.70 -38.67 68.21
N GLU A 371 -36.23 -37.47 68.07
CA GLU A 371 -37.23 -36.88 68.98
C GLU A 371 -38.54 -37.66 68.95
N ARG A 372 -39.07 -37.93 67.75
CA ARG A 372 -40.29 -38.73 67.57
C ARG A 372 -40.15 -40.13 68.17
N ASP A 373 -39.01 -40.79 67.94
CA ASP A 373 -38.76 -42.13 68.46
C ASP A 373 -38.62 -42.14 69.99
N ALA A 374 -38.00 -41.10 70.57
CA ALA A 374 -37.95 -40.94 72.02
C ALA A 374 -39.36 -40.77 72.62
N ARG A 375 -40.19 -39.87 72.07
CA ARG A 375 -41.58 -39.69 72.52
C ARG A 375 -42.39 -40.97 72.45
N ARG A 376 -42.30 -41.71 71.33
CA ARG A 376 -43.01 -42.97 71.15
C ARG A 376 -42.61 -44.04 72.16
N ARG A 377 -41.32 -44.16 72.47
CA ARG A 377 -40.81 -45.11 73.48
C ARG A 377 -41.34 -44.75 74.86
N ILE A 378 -41.19 -43.49 75.27
CA ILE A 378 -41.67 -43.00 76.57
C ILE A 378 -43.18 -43.21 76.71
N ALA A 379 -43.96 -42.84 75.69
CA ALA A 379 -45.41 -43.02 75.70
C ALA A 379 -45.80 -44.50 75.85
N LYS A 380 -45.11 -45.40 75.15
CA LYS A 380 -45.31 -46.85 75.30
C LYS A 380 -45.01 -47.32 76.72
N ASP A 381 -43.88 -46.89 77.30
CA ASP A 381 -43.49 -47.26 78.66
C ASP A 381 -44.50 -46.75 79.71
N ILE A 382 -45.07 -45.55 79.50
CA ILE A 382 -46.15 -45.02 80.34
C ILE A 382 -47.40 -45.88 80.22
N ILE A 383 -47.84 -46.23 79.00
CA ILE A 383 -49.01 -47.09 78.77
C ILE A 383 -48.85 -48.42 79.50
N ASP A 384 -47.70 -49.08 79.29
CA ASP A 384 -47.42 -50.39 79.89
C ASP A 384 -47.35 -50.30 81.43
N SER A 385 -46.76 -49.23 81.97
CA SER A 385 -46.65 -49.02 83.42
C SER A 385 -47.99 -48.67 84.06
N PHE A 386 -48.84 -47.89 83.40
CA PHE A 386 -50.18 -47.55 83.87
C PHE A 386 -51.11 -48.75 83.86
N GLN A 387 -51.07 -49.57 82.82
CA GLN A 387 -51.80 -50.85 82.78
C GLN A 387 -51.41 -51.73 83.98
N LYS A 388 -50.11 -51.89 84.25
CA LYS A 388 -49.61 -52.65 85.41
C LYS A 388 -50.03 -52.06 86.76
N ALA A 389 -50.14 -50.74 86.86
CA ALA A 389 -50.56 -50.04 88.07
C ALA A 389 -52.10 -49.97 88.25
N GLY A 390 -52.87 -50.47 87.29
CA GLY A 390 -54.34 -50.39 87.29
C GLY A 390 -54.84 -48.94 87.17
N VAL A 391 -54.12 -48.11 86.44
CA VAL A 391 -54.46 -46.71 86.16
C VAL A 391 -55.02 -46.63 84.75
N ASN A 392 -56.27 -46.19 84.62
CA ASN A 392 -56.85 -45.90 83.33
C ASN A 392 -56.40 -44.50 82.88
N ALA A 393 -55.71 -44.42 81.75
CA ALA A 393 -55.27 -43.15 81.19
C ALA A 393 -55.15 -43.24 79.67
N LYS A 394 -55.33 -42.11 79.00
CA LYS A 394 -55.12 -41.95 77.57
C LYS A 394 -53.77 -41.31 77.34
N VAL A 395 -52.89 -41.97 76.60
CA VAL A 395 -51.54 -41.47 76.29
C VAL A 395 -51.44 -41.25 74.78
N ASP A 396 -51.06 -40.06 74.37
CA ASP A 396 -50.79 -39.73 72.97
C ASP A 396 -49.29 -39.91 72.64
N PRO A 397 -48.91 -40.89 71.81
CA PRO A 397 -47.52 -41.18 71.51
C PRO A 397 -46.85 -40.16 70.58
N MET A 398 -47.61 -39.23 69.99
CA MET A 398 -47.09 -38.18 69.12
C MET A 398 -46.84 -36.88 69.91
N THR A 399 -47.75 -36.51 70.81
CA THR A 399 -47.67 -35.25 71.57
C THR A 399 -47.04 -35.40 72.96
N GLY A 400 -47.01 -36.62 73.52
CA GLY A 400 -46.55 -36.87 74.90
C GLY A 400 -47.58 -36.49 75.96
N GLU A 401 -48.83 -36.28 75.56
CA GLU A 401 -49.94 -35.94 76.45
C GLU A 401 -50.50 -37.18 77.13
N VAL A 402 -50.74 -37.08 78.43
CA VAL A 402 -51.17 -38.15 79.31
C VAL A 402 -52.36 -37.66 80.12
N GLU A 403 -53.54 -38.15 79.77
CA GLU A 403 -54.80 -37.84 80.43
C GLU A 403 -55.15 -38.97 81.40
N ILE A 404 -55.01 -38.73 82.70
CA ILE A 404 -55.38 -39.68 83.73
C ILE A 404 -56.90 -39.66 83.90
N ASN A 405 -57.54 -40.81 83.76
CA ASN A 405 -58.98 -40.94 83.98
C ASN A 405 -59.26 -41.17 85.47
N PHE A 406 -59.94 -40.22 86.10
CA PHE A 406 -60.33 -40.30 87.51
C PHE A 406 -61.67 -41.02 87.74
N GLY A 407 -62.24 -41.69 86.74
CA GLY A 407 -63.57 -42.29 86.80
C GLY A 407 -64.65 -41.21 86.88
N ASP A 408 -65.64 -41.37 87.75
CA ASP A 408 -66.65 -40.34 88.04
C ASP A 408 -66.16 -39.28 89.04
N SER A 409 -64.91 -39.41 89.52
CA SER A 409 -64.33 -38.60 90.60
C SER A 409 -63.60 -37.38 90.03
N TYR A 410 -64.34 -36.43 89.47
CA TYR A 410 -63.81 -35.13 89.04
C TYR A 410 -63.84 -34.10 90.18
N PHE A 411 -63.15 -32.97 90.00
CA PHE A 411 -63.25 -31.84 90.92
C PHE A 411 -64.71 -31.42 91.11
N ASP A 412 -65.09 -31.05 92.33
CA ASP A 412 -66.42 -30.49 92.58
C ASP A 412 -66.57 -29.12 91.90
N ASN A 413 -67.81 -28.70 91.72
CA ASN A 413 -68.12 -27.37 91.22
C ASN A 413 -67.45 -26.30 92.11
N ASP A 414 -66.89 -25.26 91.48
CA ASP A 414 -66.14 -24.19 92.17
C ASP A 414 -65.05 -24.72 93.13
N SER A 415 -64.45 -25.87 92.81
CA SER A 415 -63.46 -26.50 93.68
C SER A 415 -62.19 -26.91 92.94
N ALA A 416 -61.07 -26.69 93.64
CA ALA A 416 -59.77 -27.26 93.33
C ALA A 416 -59.39 -28.40 94.31
N ARG A 417 -60.28 -28.78 95.23
CA ARG A 417 -59.99 -29.80 96.24
C ARG A 417 -59.95 -31.19 95.61
N LEU A 418 -58.86 -31.92 95.84
CA LEU A 418 -58.76 -33.32 95.44
C LEU A 418 -59.64 -34.21 96.32
N LYS A 419 -60.49 -35.00 95.67
CA LYS A 419 -61.27 -36.07 96.30
C LYS A 419 -60.36 -37.24 96.68
N ASP A 420 -60.76 -38.04 97.66
CA ASP A 420 -59.95 -39.15 98.13
C ASP A 420 -59.73 -40.21 97.05
N GLN A 421 -60.72 -40.47 96.20
CA GLN A 421 -60.57 -41.34 95.02
C GLN A 421 -59.51 -40.81 94.04
N MET A 422 -59.47 -39.49 93.79
CA MET A 422 -58.44 -38.88 92.92
C MET A 422 -57.05 -39.03 93.53
N LYS A 423 -56.93 -38.85 94.86
CA LYS A 423 -55.68 -39.08 95.60
C LYS A 423 -55.23 -40.53 95.43
N GLU A 424 -56.09 -41.53 95.58
CA GLU A 424 -55.73 -42.94 95.39
C GLU A 424 -55.27 -43.26 93.96
N ILE A 425 -55.87 -42.64 92.94
CA ILE A 425 -55.42 -42.79 91.56
C ILE A 425 -54.05 -42.14 91.38
N LEU A 426 -53.81 -40.95 91.94
CA LEU A 426 -52.52 -40.28 91.91
C LEU A 426 -51.42 -41.06 92.64
N ARG A 427 -51.74 -41.72 93.76
CA ARG A 427 -50.78 -42.58 94.49
C ARG A 427 -50.29 -43.76 93.65
N ARG A 428 -51.06 -44.20 92.65
CA ARG A 428 -50.66 -45.27 91.71
C ARG A 428 -50.07 -44.73 90.41
N ALA A 429 -50.64 -43.65 89.88
CA ALA A 429 -50.25 -43.07 88.60
C ALA A 429 -48.88 -42.39 88.67
N MET A 430 -48.62 -41.54 89.66
CA MET A 430 -47.39 -40.75 89.69
C MET A 430 -46.10 -41.56 89.86
N PRO A 431 -46.04 -42.61 90.71
CA PRO A 431 -44.87 -43.49 90.76
C PRO A 431 -44.62 -44.23 89.45
N ALA A 432 -45.67 -44.68 88.77
CA ALA A 432 -45.57 -45.35 87.48
C ALA A 432 -45.11 -44.38 86.37
N TYR A 433 -45.64 -43.15 86.41
CA TYR A 433 -45.32 -42.09 85.48
C TYR A 433 -43.87 -41.62 85.63
N SER A 434 -43.41 -41.33 86.85
CA SER A 434 -42.05 -40.88 87.12
C SER A 434 -41.01 -41.93 86.72
N LYS A 435 -41.29 -43.22 86.99
CA LYS A 435 -40.43 -44.32 86.58
C LYS A 435 -40.36 -44.48 85.06
N SER A 436 -41.48 -44.29 84.35
CA SER A 436 -41.50 -44.38 82.89
C SER A 436 -40.73 -43.24 82.23
N LEU A 437 -40.74 -42.05 82.83
CA LEU A 437 -40.00 -40.90 82.32
C LEU A 437 -38.50 -40.93 82.68
N LEU A 438 -38.17 -41.31 83.91
CA LEU A 438 -36.84 -41.08 84.49
C LEU A 438 -36.08 -42.39 84.81
N GLY A 439 -36.71 -43.55 84.58
CA GLY A 439 -36.12 -44.86 84.86
C GLY A 439 -35.00 -45.26 83.89
N ASP A 440 -35.05 -44.81 82.63
CA ASP A 440 -33.94 -44.95 81.68
C ASP A 440 -33.10 -43.66 81.67
N PRO A 441 -31.84 -43.69 82.15
CA PRO A 441 -30.95 -42.53 82.16
C PRO A 441 -30.76 -41.86 80.79
N LYS A 442 -30.89 -42.61 79.68
CA LYS A 442 -30.77 -42.06 78.33
C LYS A 442 -32.00 -41.29 77.89
N LEU A 443 -33.19 -41.72 78.31
CA LEU A 443 -34.45 -41.02 78.04
C LEU A 443 -34.67 -39.87 79.01
N ALA A 444 -34.32 -40.06 80.29
CA ALA A 444 -34.42 -39.05 81.34
C ALA A 444 -33.71 -37.74 80.96
N LYS A 445 -32.50 -37.84 80.39
CA LYS A 445 -31.73 -36.69 79.89
C LYS A 445 -32.38 -35.95 78.73
N LYS A 446 -33.29 -36.60 78.01
CA LYS A 446 -34.02 -36.00 76.90
C LYS A 446 -35.32 -35.34 77.35
N ILE A 447 -35.78 -35.51 78.59
CA ILE A 447 -36.98 -34.83 79.08
C ILE A 447 -36.61 -33.38 79.43
N SER A 448 -37.22 -32.40 78.75
CA SER A 448 -37.01 -30.97 79.01
C SER A 448 -37.91 -30.45 80.12
N SER A 449 -39.15 -30.91 80.16
CA SER A 449 -40.14 -30.50 81.16
C SER A 449 -41.31 -31.46 81.21
N VAL A 450 -42.03 -31.42 82.32
CA VAL A 450 -43.31 -32.10 82.51
C VAL A 450 -44.33 -31.05 82.95
N GLU A 451 -45.45 -30.95 82.26
CA GLU A 451 -46.45 -29.92 82.50
C GLU A 451 -47.70 -30.57 83.10
N ILE A 452 -48.12 -30.11 84.27
CA ILE A 452 -49.43 -30.44 84.86
C ILE A 452 -50.37 -29.32 84.45
N ILE A 453 -51.29 -29.64 83.55
CA ILE A 453 -52.18 -28.69 82.88
C ILE A 453 -53.59 -28.91 83.41
N GLY A 454 -54.11 -27.94 84.15
CA GLY A 454 -55.48 -27.96 84.62
C GLY A 454 -56.42 -27.28 83.65
N PHE A 455 -57.63 -27.82 83.57
CA PHE A 455 -58.73 -27.28 82.77
C PHE A 455 -59.93 -26.94 83.65
N ALA A 456 -60.73 -25.99 83.17
CA ALA A 456 -62.01 -25.64 83.75
C ALA A 456 -63.11 -25.85 82.70
N SER A 457 -64.34 -26.05 83.15
CA SER A 457 -65.49 -26.08 82.25
C SER A 457 -65.74 -24.68 81.66
N PRO A 458 -66.36 -24.57 80.48
CA PRO A 458 -66.69 -23.29 79.85
C PRO A 458 -67.88 -22.61 80.53
N THR A 459 -67.95 -22.64 81.86
CA THR A 459 -69.09 -22.16 82.62
C THR A 459 -68.70 -21.22 83.74
N PHE A 460 -69.56 -20.25 84.02
CA PHE A 460 -69.45 -19.34 85.14
C PHE A 460 -70.84 -19.05 85.68
N GLN A 461 -71.05 -19.26 87.00
CA GLN A 461 -72.37 -19.14 87.63
C GLN A 461 -73.48 -19.96 86.95
N GLY A 462 -73.14 -21.17 86.47
CA GLY A 462 -74.07 -22.08 85.78
C GLY A 462 -74.34 -21.74 84.31
N LYS A 463 -73.80 -20.62 83.78
CA LYS A 463 -74.00 -20.20 82.39
C LYS A 463 -72.77 -20.46 81.54
N TYR A 464 -72.97 -20.75 80.26
CA TYR A 464 -71.90 -20.88 79.28
C TYR A 464 -71.13 -19.56 79.11
N VAL A 465 -69.81 -19.66 79.03
CA VAL A 465 -68.90 -18.53 78.82
C VAL A 465 -68.34 -18.60 77.41
N ASP A 466 -68.68 -17.60 76.59
CA ASP A 466 -68.04 -17.44 75.28
C ASP A 466 -66.57 -17.00 75.47
N PRO A 467 -65.58 -17.79 75.00
CA PRO A 467 -64.16 -17.45 75.12
C PRO A 467 -63.77 -16.13 74.43
N ASN A 468 -64.59 -15.64 73.50
CA ASN A 468 -64.32 -14.39 72.76
C ASN A 468 -65.00 -13.15 73.39
N ASN A 469 -65.76 -13.31 74.48
CA ASN A 469 -66.48 -12.21 75.11
C ASN A 469 -65.54 -11.37 76.01
N LEU A 470 -65.13 -10.21 75.50
CA LEU A 470 -64.24 -9.26 76.19
C LEU A 470 -64.98 -8.25 77.11
N SER A 471 -66.29 -8.41 77.31
CA SER A 471 -67.03 -7.59 78.27
C SER A 471 -66.47 -7.74 79.70
N PRO A 472 -66.68 -6.75 80.59
CA PRO A 472 -66.25 -6.87 81.99
C PRO A 472 -66.82 -8.11 82.72
N GLU A 473 -67.98 -8.62 82.28
CA GLU A 473 -68.55 -9.87 82.80
C GLU A 473 -67.87 -11.10 82.22
N GLY A 474 -67.68 -11.17 80.89
CA GLY A 474 -66.97 -12.26 80.23
C GLY A 474 -65.53 -12.42 80.69
N ARG A 475 -64.81 -11.30 80.90
CA ARG A 475 -63.44 -11.33 81.45
C ARG A 475 -63.38 -11.90 82.86
N ARG A 476 -64.29 -11.47 83.75
CA ARG A 476 -64.38 -12.04 85.11
C ARG A 476 -64.61 -13.55 85.09
N ALA A 477 -65.45 -14.03 84.16
CA ALA A 477 -65.70 -15.45 83.98
C ALA A 477 -64.48 -16.24 83.47
N VAL A 478 -63.74 -15.67 82.51
CA VAL A 478 -62.51 -16.28 81.96
C VAL A 478 -61.40 -16.31 83.02
N ASP A 479 -61.17 -15.20 83.72
CA ASP A 479 -60.15 -15.06 84.77
C ASP A 479 -60.41 -16.05 85.90
N TYR A 480 -61.67 -16.13 86.36
CA TYR A 480 -62.08 -17.09 87.38
C TYR A 480 -61.80 -18.54 86.95
N ASN A 481 -62.16 -18.91 85.72
CA ASN A 481 -61.91 -20.27 85.21
C ASN A 481 -60.42 -20.55 84.98
N LEU A 482 -59.64 -19.54 84.61
CA LEU A 482 -58.20 -19.65 84.50
C LEU A 482 -57.56 -19.91 85.87
N ASP A 483 -57.91 -19.11 86.87
CA ASP A 483 -57.45 -19.29 88.25
C ASP A 483 -57.88 -20.64 88.81
N LEU A 484 -59.13 -21.04 88.61
CA LEU A 484 -59.64 -22.35 89.05
C LEU A 484 -58.87 -23.49 88.39
N SER A 485 -58.62 -23.40 87.09
CA SER A 485 -57.85 -24.40 86.34
C SER A 485 -56.40 -24.50 86.85
N TYR A 486 -55.76 -23.37 87.13
CA TYR A 486 -54.43 -23.33 87.73
C TYR A 486 -54.43 -23.90 89.15
N GLN A 487 -55.42 -23.55 89.97
CA GLN A 487 -55.55 -24.07 91.32
C GLN A 487 -55.74 -25.59 91.32
N ARG A 488 -56.53 -26.16 90.41
CA ARG A 488 -56.68 -27.61 90.25
C ARG A 488 -55.35 -28.30 89.94
N ALA A 489 -54.61 -27.77 88.96
CA ALA A 489 -53.28 -28.27 88.62
C ALA A 489 -52.30 -28.15 89.81
N LYS A 490 -52.37 -27.03 90.53
CA LYS A 490 -51.57 -26.76 91.73
C LYS A 490 -51.93 -27.70 92.88
N SER A 491 -53.20 -28.04 93.08
CA SER A 491 -53.63 -28.99 94.10
C SER A 491 -53.10 -30.39 93.81
N MET A 492 -53.07 -30.80 92.54
CA MET A 492 -52.39 -32.03 92.13
C MET A 492 -50.89 -31.98 92.40
N PHE A 493 -50.23 -30.90 91.99
CA PHE A 493 -48.81 -30.69 92.28
C PHE A 493 -48.50 -30.77 93.78
N GLN A 494 -49.24 -30.04 94.62
CA GLN A 494 -49.06 -30.02 96.06
C GLN A 494 -49.28 -31.39 96.70
N PHE A 495 -50.29 -32.14 96.24
CA PHE A 495 -50.51 -33.49 96.75
C PHE A 495 -49.39 -34.45 96.34
N VAL A 496 -48.95 -34.39 95.08
CA VAL A 496 -47.96 -35.31 94.53
C VAL A 496 -46.56 -35.03 95.06
N PHE A 497 -46.16 -33.76 95.24
CA PHE A 497 -44.80 -33.39 95.62
C PHE A 497 -44.64 -33.03 97.11
N ASP A 498 -45.67 -33.24 97.93
CA ASP A 498 -45.55 -33.23 99.38
C ASP A 498 -45.28 -34.65 99.89
N GLU A 499 -44.06 -34.90 100.37
CA GLU A 499 -43.62 -36.21 100.89
C GLU A 499 -44.45 -36.72 102.07
N ARG A 500 -45.25 -35.86 102.72
CA ARG A 500 -46.21 -36.28 103.77
C ARG A 500 -47.44 -36.98 103.18
N ASN A 501 -47.79 -36.67 101.93
CA ASN A 501 -48.96 -37.18 101.23
C ASN A 501 -48.64 -38.40 100.35
N LEU A 502 -47.50 -38.36 99.66
CA LEU A 502 -47.07 -39.39 98.72
C LEU A 502 -45.53 -39.42 98.58
N LYS A 503 -44.93 -40.61 98.65
CA LYS A 503 -43.50 -40.85 98.41
C LYS A 503 -43.29 -41.80 97.26
N PHE A 504 -42.44 -41.46 96.30
CA PHE A 504 -42.12 -42.31 95.16
C PHE A 504 -40.74 -42.06 94.56
N ASN A 505 -40.27 -43.02 93.76
CA ASN A 505 -38.97 -42.94 93.11
C ASN A 505 -38.96 -41.82 92.05
N TYR A 506 -37.82 -41.15 91.91
CA TYR A 506 -37.62 -40.04 90.99
C TYR A 506 -38.42 -38.76 91.30
N GLN A 507 -39.03 -38.66 92.49
CA GLN A 507 -39.86 -37.50 92.88
C GLN A 507 -39.03 -36.21 92.97
N LYS A 508 -37.78 -36.29 93.46
CA LYS A 508 -36.86 -35.14 93.58
C LYS A 508 -36.31 -34.70 92.23
N GLU A 509 -36.08 -35.66 91.34
CA GLU A 509 -35.60 -35.45 89.97
C GLU A 509 -36.71 -34.94 89.05
N LEU A 510 -37.95 -35.37 89.29
CA LEU A 510 -39.13 -34.91 88.55
C LEU A 510 -39.53 -33.49 88.94
N LEU A 511 -39.47 -33.14 90.24
CA LEU A 511 -39.87 -31.82 90.76
C LEU A 511 -39.34 -30.61 89.96
N PRO A 512 -38.03 -30.48 89.63
CA PRO A 512 -37.50 -29.35 88.88
C PRO A 512 -37.95 -29.32 87.40
N LEU A 513 -38.44 -30.44 86.87
CA LEU A 513 -38.98 -30.51 85.51
C LEU A 513 -40.44 -30.06 85.45
N ILE A 514 -41.13 -29.98 86.60
CA ILE A 514 -42.56 -29.72 86.64
C ILE A 514 -42.88 -28.25 86.39
N LYS A 515 -43.78 -28.02 85.44
CA LYS A 515 -44.51 -26.77 85.25
C LYS A 515 -45.96 -27.00 85.62
N VAL A 516 -46.56 -26.03 86.30
CA VAL A 516 -47.98 -26.05 86.64
C VAL A 516 -48.67 -24.97 85.81
N THR A 517 -49.67 -25.36 85.04
CA THR A 517 -50.31 -24.47 84.06
C THR A 517 -51.83 -24.56 84.20
N GLY A 518 -52.51 -23.42 84.23
CA GLY A 518 -53.96 -23.33 84.05
C GLY A 518 -54.25 -22.99 82.59
N ARG A 519 -55.14 -23.76 81.94
CA ARG A 519 -55.56 -23.53 80.54
C ARG A 519 -56.98 -23.02 80.42
N SER A 520 -57.69 -22.83 81.53
CA SER A 520 -59.13 -22.51 81.55
C SER A 520 -59.90 -23.51 80.68
N PHE A 521 -60.94 -23.08 79.98
CA PHE A 521 -61.67 -23.83 78.95
C PHE A 521 -61.16 -23.55 77.52
N LEU A 522 -60.10 -22.73 77.38
CA LEU A 522 -59.67 -22.14 76.11
C LEU A 522 -59.00 -23.12 75.13
N ALA A 523 -58.70 -24.34 75.56
CA ALA A 523 -58.10 -25.37 74.70
C ALA A 523 -59.14 -26.31 74.07
N GLU A 524 -60.40 -26.22 74.47
CA GLU A 524 -61.46 -27.11 74.02
C GLU A 524 -62.24 -26.47 72.86
N SER A 525 -62.14 -27.06 71.65
CA SER A 525 -62.89 -26.59 70.49
C SER A 525 -64.34 -27.08 70.55
N ILE A 526 -65.23 -26.25 71.10
CA ILE A 526 -66.66 -26.56 71.09
C ILE A 526 -67.19 -26.25 69.68
N SER A 527 -67.60 -27.30 68.96
CA SER A 527 -67.95 -27.26 67.53
C SER A 527 -69.21 -26.45 67.19
N ARG A 528 -70.00 -25.97 68.15
CA ARG A 528 -71.19 -25.11 67.95
C ARG A 528 -71.46 -24.26 69.20
N ASN A 529 -71.77 -22.98 69.04
CA ASN A 529 -72.27 -22.15 70.14
C ASN A 529 -73.56 -22.76 70.71
N PRO A 530 -73.60 -23.16 71.99
CA PRO A 530 -74.81 -23.72 72.59
C PRO A 530 -75.89 -22.63 72.72
N ALA A 531 -77.14 -22.95 72.39
CA ALA A 531 -78.27 -22.06 72.64
C ALA A 531 -78.52 -21.92 74.15
N ASP A 532 -78.71 -20.70 74.64
CA ASP A 532 -78.98 -20.41 76.05
C ASP A 532 -80.40 -20.88 76.43
N THR A 533 -80.50 -22.04 77.08
CA THR A 533 -81.78 -22.65 77.47
C THR A 533 -82.22 -22.30 78.90
N GLY A 534 -81.53 -21.39 79.60
CA GLY A 534 -81.90 -20.94 80.95
C GLY A 534 -81.72 -21.96 82.09
N ASN A 535 -81.37 -23.22 81.79
CA ASN A 535 -80.91 -24.23 82.75
C ASN A 535 -79.38 -24.21 82.89
N ASP A 536 -78.83 -24.80 83.96
CA ASP A 536 -77.37 -24.91 84.15
C ASP A 536 -76.77 -25.63 82.93
N PHE A 537 -75.82 -24.98 82.26
CA PHE A 537 -75.19 -25.50 81.05
C PHE A 537 -74.62 -26.91 81.26
N CYS A 538 -74.10 -27.18 82.46
CA CYS A 538 -73.52 -28.47 82.81
C CYS A 538 -74.53 -29.55 83.21
N GLU A 539 -75.82 -29.22 83.31
CA GLU A 539 -76.90 -30.21 83.43
C GLU A 539 -77.30 -30.81 82.08
N THR A 540 -77.17 -30.02 81.01
CA THR A 540 -77.54 -30.42 79.63
C THR A 540 -76.33 -30.88 78.80
N HIS A 541 -75.12 -30.46 79.17
CA HIS A 541 -73.86 -30.83 78.51
C HIS A 541 -72.90 -31.44 79.54
N ASP A 542 -72.25 -32.56 79.20
CA ASP A 542 -71.30 -33.24 80.11
C ASP A 542 -70.01 -32.41 80.29
N CYS A 543 -70.03 -31.49 81.24
CA CYS A 543 -68.89 -30.66 81.60
C CYS A 543 -67.81 -31.42 82.40
N ARG A 544 -68.07 -32.64 82.86
CA ARG A 544 -67.15 -33.35 83.77
C ARG A 544 -65.82 -33.64 83.06
N ARG A 545 -65.88 -33.92 81.76
CA ARG A 545 -64.70 -34.18 80.92
C ARG A 545 -63.84 -32.94 80.69
N ALA A 546 -64.43 -31.74 80.74
CA ALA A 546 -63.71 -30.47 80.65
C ALA A 546 -62.97 -30.11 81.96
N GLN A 547 -63.40 -30.65 83.10
CA GLN A 547 -62.83 -30.41 84.43
C GLN A 547 -61.69 -31.39 84.76
N ARG A 548 -60.82 -31.63 83.78
CA ARG A 548 -59.72 -32.60 83.86
C ARG A 548 -58.38 -31.92 84.14
N VAL A 549 -57.39 -32.74 84.46
CA VAL A 549 -55.99 -32.34 84.50
C VAL A 549 -55.21 -33.30 83.61
N LEU A 550 -54.41 -32.74 82.72
CA LEU A 550 -53.55 -33.44 81.80
C LEU A 550 -52.10 -33.31 82.26
N ILE A 551 -51.32 -34.37 82.11
CA ILE A 551 -49.88 -34.32 82.31
C ILE A 551 -49.22 -34.47 80.95
N ARG A 552 -48.29 -33.60 80.60
CA ARG A 552 -47.59 -33.64 79.31
C ARG A 552 -46.10 -33.65 79.55
N PHE A 553 -45.35 -34.54 78.91
CA PHE A 553 -43.89 -34.44 78.90
C PHE A 553 -43.39 -33.84 77.60
N ASN A 554 -42.37 -33.01 77.68
CA ASN A 554 -41.67 -32.43 76.54
C ASN A 554 -40.26 -33.01 76.48
N VAL A 555 -39.75 -33.18 75.26
CA VAL A 555 -38.42 -33.70 74.97
C VAL A 555 -37.55 -32.54 74.49
N ASP A 556 -36.31 -32.42 74.97
CA ASP A 556 -35.36 -31.37 74.59
C ASP A 556 -34.67 -31.71 73.25
N GLU A 557 -34.34 -30.66 72.50
CA GLU A 557 -33.58 -30.70 71.25
C GLU A 557 -32.06 -30.72 71.48
N LYS A 558 -31.60 -30.37 72.69
CA LYS A 558 -30.16 -30.20 72.99
C LYS A 558 -29.44 -31.53 73.19
N GLN A 559 -29.12 -32.20 72.08
CA GLN A 559 -27.87 -32.95 71.90
C GLN A 559 -27.27 -32.67 70.51
#